data_AF-A0A7V2UKS9-F1
#
_entry.id   AF-A0A7V2UKS9-F1
#
_cell.length_a   1.000
_cell.length_b   1.000
_cell.length_c   1.000
_cell.angle_alpha   90.00
_cell.angle_beta   90.00
_cell.angle_gamma   90.00
#
_symmetry.space_group_name_H-M   'P 1'
#
loop_
_entity.id
_entity.type
_entity.pdbx_description
1 polymer ?
#
loop_
_entity_poly.entity_id
_entity_poly.type
_entity_poly.pdbx_seq_one_letter_code
_entity_poly.pdbx_strand_id
1 'polypeptide(L)'
;PDMSAIWREVFERAAPVAPADVDQDLYGGFLEQADRRRLNHLRALDPSEPAWAQTGFDDERLPELVFRYRARNFPQSLSPEESERWQAHCAARLMEGEGEALTLERLFERIDTLADQASERGDERAEMILGALYDYAESIAPGW
;
A
#
# COMPACT_ATOMS: atom_id res chain seq x y z
N PRO A 1 45.62 1.40 -13.32
CA PRO A 1 44.99 0.09 -13.10
C PRO A 1 43.53 0.12 -13.59
N ASP A 2 43.08 -0.91 -14.30
CA ASP A 2 41.65 -1.08 -14.63
C ASP A 2 40.92 -1.63 -13.40
N MET A 3 39.86 -0.96 -12.99
CA MET A 3 39.06 -1.28 -11.80
C MET A 3 37.64 -1.74 -12.15
N SER A 4 37.34 -1.94 -13.45
CA SER A 4 35.99 -2.23 -13.94
C SER A 4 35.35 -3.49 -13.32
N ALA A 5 36.14 -4.53 -13.05
CA ALA A 5 35.68 -5.75 -12.38
C ALA A 5 35.33 -5.51 -10.90
N ILE A 6 36.17 -4.76 -10.18
CA ILE A 6 35.97 -4.43 -8.76
C ILE A 6 34.71 -3.58 -8.59
N TRP A 7 34.51 -2.60 -9.49
CA TRP A 7 33.30 -1.79 -9.44
C TRP A 7 32.04 -2.63 -9.70
N ARG A 8 32.08 -3.57 -10.64
CA ARG A 8 30.94 -4.45 -10.90
C ARG A 8 30.55 -5.26 -9.66
N GLU A 9 31.54 -5.84 -8.98
CA GLU A 9 31.33 -6.60 -7.75
C GLU A 9 30.77 -5.72 -6.61
N VAL A 10 31.32 -4.51 -6.43
CA VAL A 10 30.84 -3.56 -5.40
C VAL A 10 29.40 -3.11 -5.64
N PHE A 11 28.98 -2.97 -6.89
CA PHE A 11 27.63 -2.53 -7.26
C PHE A 11 26.64 -3.67 -7.50
N GLU A 12 27.07 -4.93 -7.34
CA GLU A 12 26.17 -6.07 -7.45
C GLU A 12 25.20 -6.09 -6.26
N ARG A 13 23.90 -5.95 -6.55
CA ARG A 13 22.87 -5.96 -5.52
C ARG A 13 22.52 -7.40 -5.17
N ALA A 14 22.43 -7.68 -3.87
CA ALA A 14 21.86 -8.93 -3.39
C ALA A 14 20.43 -9.07 -3.94
N ALA A 15 20.09 -10.27 -4.41
CA ALA A 15 18.73 -10.58 -4.79
C ALA A 15 17.80 -10.41 -3.58
N PRO A 16 16.59 -9.85 -3.75
CA PRO A 16 15.64 -9.71 -2.66
C PRO A 16 15.24 -11.09 -2.12
N VAL A 17 15.02 -11.17 -0.81
CA VAL A 17 14.69 -12.42 -0.10
C VAL A 17 13.27 -12.90 -0.42
N ALA A 18 12.38 -11.99 -0.82
CA ALA A 18 11.02 -12.26 -1.25
C ALA A 18 10.63 -11.24 -2.34
N PRO A 19 9.64 -11.56 -3.21
CA PRO A 19 9.07 -10.57 -4.11
C PRO A 19 8.50 -9.40 -3.29
N ALA A 20 8.80 -8.18 -3.71
CA ALA A 20 8.29 -6.98 -3.06
C ALA A 20 6.78 -6.88 -3.24
N ASP A 21 6.09 -6.28 -2.25
CA ASP A 21 4.71 -5.86 -2.43
C ASP A 21 4.61 -4.90 -3.63
N VAL A 22 3.54 -5.01 -4.42
CA VAL A 22 3.40 -4.21 -5.65
C VAL A 22 3.43 -2.70 -5.42
N ASP A 23 3.02 -2.22 -4.23
CA ASP A 23 3.11 -0.80 -3.87
C ASP A 23 4.55 -0.37 -3.52
N GLN A 24 5.43 -1.33 -3.20
CA GLN A 24 6.85 -1.11 -2.89
C GLN A 24 7.77 -1.35 -4.10
N ASP A 25 7.25 -1.95 -5.18
CA ASP A 25 8.05 -2.40 -6.32
C ASP A 25 8.16 -1.40 -7.48
N LEU A 26 8.18 -0.09 -7.18
CA LEU A 26 8.30 0.95 -8.21
C LEU A 26 9.58 0.81 -9.06
N TYR A 27 10.66 0.30 -8.45
CA TYR A 27 11.96 0.14 -9.10
C TYR A 27 12.28 -1.30 -9.54
N GLY A 28 11.30 -2.22 -9.47
CA GLY A 28 11.45 -3.60 -9.95
C GLY A 28 11.62 -3.75 -11.46
N GLY A 29 11.36 -2.68 -12.22
CA GLY A 29 11.51 -2.66 -13.66
C GLY A 29 10.63 -1.59 -14.31
N PHE A 30 11.01 -1.17 -15.52
CA PHE A 30 10.18 -0.27 -16.32
C PHE A 30 9.08 -1.05 -17.04
N LEU A 31 7.89 -0.46 -17.13
CA LEU A 31 6.78 -1.02 -17.88
C LEU A 31 7.04 -1.00 -19.38
N GLU A 32 6.61 -2.05 -20.06
CA GLU A 32 6.61 -2.07 -21.52
C GLU A 32 5.56 -1.13 -22.13
N GLN A 33 5.77 -0.73 -23.39
CA GLN A 33 4.86 0.19 -24.08
C GLN A 33 3.44 -0.40 -24.26
N ALA A 34 3.31 -1.73 -24.34
CA ALA A 34 2.01 -2.40 -24.44
C ALA A 34 1.19 -2.18 -23.16
N ASP A 35 1.76 -2.51 -22.00
CA ASP A 35 1.12 -2.29 -20.70
C ASP A 35 0.84 -0.82 -20.41
N ARG A 36 1.75 0.08 -20.77
CA ARG A 36 1.50 1.53 -20.63
C ARG A 36 0.28 1.98 -21.43
N ARG A 37 0.06 1.45 -22.64
CA ARG A 37 -1.14 1.75 -23.44
C ARG A 37 -2.39 1.16 -22.80
N ARG A 38 -2.34 -0.08 -22.30
CA ARG A 38 -3.46 -0.73 -21.58
C ARG A 38 -3.86 0.10 -20.35
N LEU A 39 -2.89 0.54 -19.53
CA LEU A 39 -3.13 1.40 -18.37
C LEU A 39 -3.77 2.74 -18.74
N ASN A 40 -3.27 3.41 -19.79
CA ASN A 40 -3.84 4.67 -20.24
C ASN A 40 -5.28 4.50 -20.72
N HIS A 41 -5.59 3.39 -21.38
CA HIS A 41 -6.95 3.06 -21.81
C HIS A 41 -7.87 2.83 -20.60
N LEU A 42 -7.46 1.97 -19.66
CA LEU A 42 -8.24 1.68 -18.44
C LEU A 42 -8.58 2.93 -17.64
N ARG A 43 -7.62 3.84 -17.47
CA ARG A 43 -7.81 5.12 -16.76
C ARG A 43 -8.88 6.04 -17.39
N ALA A 44 -9.22 5.82 -18.66
CA ALA A 44 -10.26 6.59 -19.36
C ALA A 44 -11.65 5.92 -19.31
N LEU A 45 -11.74 4.68 -18.80
CA LEU A 45 -12.99 3.95 -18.68
C LEU A 45 -13.71 4.26 -17.37
N ASP A 46 -15.02 4.03 -17.36
CA ASP A 46 -15.79 4.04 -16.12
C ASP A 46 -15.34 2.87 -15.21
N PRO A 47 -15.16 3.06 -13.90
CA PRO A 47 -14.74 2.00 -12.96
C PRO A 47 -15.63 0.76 -12.93
N SER A 48 -16.89 0.87 -13.37
CA SER A 48 -17.83 -0.26 -13.46
C SER A 48 -17.66 -1.12 -14.72
N GLU A 49 -16.83 -0.70 -15.68
CA GLU A 49 -16.60 -1.43 -16.92
C GLU A 49 -15.90 -2.78 -16.68
N PRO A 50 -16.33 -3.88 -17.33
CA PRO A 50 -15.72 -5.21 -17.16
C PRO A 50 -14.23 -5.27 -17.52
N ALA A 51 -13.75 -4.33 -18.34
CA ALA A 51 -12.35 -4.23 -18.74
C ALA A 51 -11.39 -4.11 -17.55
N TRP A 52 -11.86 -3.57 -16.43
CA TRP A 52 -11.09 -3.47 -15.19
C TRP A 52 -10.73 -4.81 -14.56
N ALA A 53 -11.47 -5.88 -14.86
CA ALA A 53 -11.19 -7.25 -14.41
C ALA A 53 -10.42 -8.10 -15.45
N GLN A 54 -10.39 -7.67 -16.71
CA GLN A 54 -9.83 -8.44 -17.84
C GLN A 54 -8.72 -7.65 -18.55
N THR A 55 -7.69 -7.26 -17.80
CA THR A 55 -6.70 -6.28 -18.27
C THR A 55 -5.63 -6.85 -19.19
N GLY A 56 -5.28 -8.14 -19.05
CA GLY A 56 -4.32 -8.84 -19.91
C GLY A 56 -2.94 -8.19 -19.93
N PHE A 57 -2.44 -7.75 -18.78
CA PHE A 57 -1.10 -7.18 -18.63
C PHE A 57 -0.01 -8.22 -18.82
N ASP A 58 1.13 -7.79 -19.36
CA ASP A 58 2.32 -8.62 -19.49
C ASP A 58 3.18 -8.54 -18.20
N ASP A 59 3.23 -7.38 -17.55
CA ASP A 59 3.86 -7.18 -16.25
C ASP A 59 3.00 -7.73 -15.09
N GLU A 60 3.57 -8.69 -14.35
CA GLU A 60 2.90 -9.43 -13.27
C GLU A 60 2.46 -8.56 -12.09
N ARG A 61 3.00 -7.35 -11.95
CA ARG A 61 2.65 -6.41 -10.85
C ARG A 61 1.34 -5.71 -11.09
N LEU A 62 0.97 -5.50 -12.36
CA LEU A 62 -0.14 -4.63 -12.75
C LEU A 62 -1.53 -5.19 -12.40
N PRO A 63 -1.83 -6.50 -12.49
CA PRO A 63 -3.13 -7.04 -12.07
C PRO A 63 -3.47 -6.67 -10.63
N GLU A 64 -2.52 -6.85 -9.70
CA GLU A 64 -2.72 -6.52 -8.29
C GLU A 64 -2.78 -5.00 -8.06
N LEU A 65 -1.90 -4.24 -8.70
CA LEU A 65 -1.89 -2.78 -8.58
C LEU A 65 -3.21 -2.16 -9.05
N VAL A 66 -3.79 -2.65 -10.16
CA VAL A 66 -5.09 -2.20 -10.65
C VAL A 66 -6.23 -2.60 -9.73
N PHE A 67 -6.20 -3.81 -9.16
CA PHE A 67 -7.17 -4.24 -8.16
C PHE A 67 -7.16 -3.30 -6.94
N ARG A 68 -5.98 -3.05 -6.35
CA ARG A 68 -5.85 -2.14 -5.19
C ARG A 68 -6.22 -0.70 -5.53
N TYR A 69 -5.91 -0.23 -6.74
CA TYR A 69 -6.35 1.07 -7.21
C TYR A 69 -7.87 1.18 -7.24
N ARG A 70 -8.58 0.19 -7.79
CA ARG A 70 -10.05 0.16 -7.78
C ARG A 70 -10.60 0.12 -6.37
N ALA A 71 -10.05 -0.74 -5.51
CA ALA A 71 -10.55 -0.89 -4.15
C ALA A 71 -10.39 0.38 -3.30
N ARG A 72 -9.30 1.13 -3.51
CA ARG A 72 -9.05 2.42 -2.83
C ARG A 72 -9.92 3.56 -3.34
N ASN A 73 -10.18 3.63 -4.65
CA ASN A 73 -10.78 4.82 -5.28
C ASN A 73 -12.25 4.63 -5.68
N PHE A 74 -12.66 3.40 -5.97
CA PHE A 74 -13.99 3.03 -6.46
C PHE A 74 -14.49 1.76 -5.76
N PRO A 75 -14.55 1.72 -4.42
CA PRO A 75 -14.95 0.51 -3.66
C PRO A 75 -16.34 -0.01 -4.06
N GLN A 76 -17.24 0.87 -4.50
CA GLN A 76 -18.57 0.51 -5.01
C GLN A 76 -18.54 -0.29 -6.33
N SER A 77 -17.41 -0.30 -7.04
CA SER A 77 -17.22 -1.08 -8.27
C SER A 77 -16.76 -2.51 -8.02
N LEU A 78 -16.45 -2.86 -6.77
CA LEU A 78 -16.01 -4.20 -6.41
C LEU A 78 -17.19 -5.18 -6.36
N SER A 79 -16.97 -6.39 -6.84
CA SER A 79 -17.87 -7.51 -6.52
C SER A 79 -17.85 -7.83 -5.02
N PRO A 80 -18.83 -8.58 -4.49
CA PRO A 80 -18.80 -9.05 -3.10
C PRO A 80 -17.50 -9.79 -2.74
N GLU A 81 -17.02 -10.65 -3.63
CA GLU A 81 -15.78 -11.43 -3.46
C GLU A 81 -14.54 -10.53 -3.49
N GLU A 82 -14.52 -9.54 -4.39
CA GLU A 82 -13.46 -8.53 -4.45
C GLU A 82 -13.43 -7.66 -3.18
N SER A 83 -14.61 -7.32 -2.64
CA SER A 83 -14.74 -6.57 -1.39
C SER A 83 -14.23 -7.37 -0.19
N GLU A 84 -14.57 -8.66 -0.10
CA GLU A 84 -14.06 -9.55 0.95
C GLU A 84 -12.54 -9.69 0.87
N ARG A 85 -12.00 -9.90 -0.35
CA ARG A 85 -10.56 -9.94 -0.60
C ARG A 85 -9.88 -8.64 -0.16
N TRP A 86 -10.49 -7.49 -0.45
CA TRP A 86 -9.96 -6.20 -0.03
C TRP A 86 -9.98 -6.01 1.48
N GLN A 87 -11.06 -6.42 2.16
CA GLN A 87 -11.14 -6.38 3.62
C GLN A 87 -10.08 -7.27 4.27
N ALA A 88 -9.85 -8.48 3.74
CA ALA A 88 -8.78 -9.36 4.20
C ALA A 88 -7.40 -8.71 4.04
N HIS A 89 -7.13 -8.06 2.89
CA HIS A 89 -5.90 -7.30 2.69
C HIS A 89 -5.75 -6.16 3.72
N CYS A 90 -6.82 -5.39 3.98
CA CYS A 90 -6.80 -4.34 4.99
C CYS A 90 -6.53 -4.90 6.39
N ALA A 91 -7.13 -6.03 6.76
CA ALA A 91 -6.91 -6.68 8.06
C ALA A 91 -5.46 -7.18 8.21
N ALA A 92 -4.93 -7.88 7.20
CA ALA A 92 -3.53 -8.33 7.19
C ALA A 92 -2.55 -7.15 7.36
N ARG A 93 -2.89 -5.99 6.80
CA ARG A 93 -2.07 -4.77 6.89
C ARG A 93 -2.20 -4.07 8.24
N LEU A 94 -3.42 -3.82 8.70
CA LEU A 94 -3.72 -2.99 9.87
C LEU A 94 -3.63 -3.78 11.19
N MET A 95 -3.80 -5.09 11.17
CA MET A 95 -3.76 -5.94 12.37
C MET A 95 -2.51 -6.81 12.42
N GLU A 96 -2.22 -7.53 11.34
CA GLU A 96 -1.11 -8.51 11.31
C GLU A 96 0.22 -7.88 10.91
N GLY A 97 0.18 -6.66 10.37
CA GLY A 97 1.34 -5.88 10.03
C GLY A 97 1.98 -6.20 8.68
N GLU A 98 1.37 -7.06 7.84
CA GLU A 98 1.94 -7.76 6.66
C GLU A 98 3.31 -7.27 6.16
N GLY A 99 3.58 -6.80 4.93
CA GLY A 99 4.88 -6.18 4.58
C GLY A 99 5.24 -4.90 5.37
N GLU A 100 5.60 -5.03 6.65
CA GLU A 100 6.11 -4.02 7.60
C GLU A 100 5.21 -2.80 7.88
N ALA A 101 3.89 -2.97 7.85
CA ALA A 101 2.96 -1.88 8.15
C ALA A 101 2.88 -1.60 9.65
N LEU A 102 2.53 -0.36 9.96
CA LEU A 102 2.14 0.03 11.30
C LEU A 102 0.76 -0.55 11.61
N THR A 103 0.70 -1.45 12.60
CA THR A 103 -0.56 -2.02 13.08
C THR A 103 -1.32 -1.03 13.95
N LEU A 104 -2.63 -1.21 14.10
CA LEU A 104 -3.48 -0.41 14.98
C LEU A 104 -3.01 -0.49 16.44
N GLU A 105 -2.64 -1.67 16.91
CA GLU A 105 -2.05 -1.86 18.25
C GLU A 105 -0.83 -0.96 18.46
N ARG A 106 0.16 -1.04 17.55
CA ARG A 106 1.38 -0.23 17.60
C ARG A 106 1.11 1.26 17.43
N LEU A 107 0.09 1.62 16.66
CA LEU A 107 -0.35 3.00 16.51
C LEU A 107 -0.91 3.53 17.83
N PHE A 108 -1.79 2.79 18.51
CA PHE A 108 -2.38 3.19 19.79
C PHE A 108 -1.33 3.33 20.88
N GLU A 109 -0.41 2.37 21.03
CA GLU A 109 0.71 2.47 21.96
C GLU A 109 1.55 3.74 21.71
N ARG A 110 1.73 4.09 20.43
CA ARG A 110 2.48 5.29 20.03
C ARG A 110 1.70 6.57 20.34
N ILE A 111 0.38 6.56 20.14
CA ILE A 111 -0.50 7.68 20.46
C ILE A 111 -0.46 7.94 21.98
N ASP A 112 -0.62 6.90 22.81
CA ASP A 112 -0.58 7.02 24.27
C ASP A 112 0.73 7.66 24.75
N THR A 113 1.86 7.12 24.27
CA THR A 113 3.19 7.66 24.60
C THR A 113 3.34 9.13 24.21
N LEU A 114 2.82 9.51 23.04
CA LEU A 114 2.92 10.89 22.54
C LEU A 114 1.94 11.83 23.26
N ALA A 115 0.79 11.32 23.71
CA ALA A 115 -0.21 12.08 24.43
C ALA A 115 0.29 12.46 25.83
N ASP A 116 0.90 11.52 26.55
CA ASP A 116 1.54 11.78 27.84
C ASP A 116 2.60 12.88 27.71
N GLN A 117 3.47 12.76 26.71
CA GLN A 117 4.51 13.76 26.43
C GLN A 117 3.95 15.13 26.00
N ALA A 118 2.79 15.17 25.32
CA ALA A 118 2.14 16.41 24.95
C ALA A 118 1.56 17.11 26.18
N SER A 119 0.91 16.36 27.07
CA SER A 119 0.34 16.83 28.33
C SER A 119 1.42 17.40 29.26
N GLU A 120 2.56 16.71 29.40
CA GLU A 120 3.70 17.21 30.18
C GLU A 120 4.23 18.56 29.67
N ARG A 121 4.12 18.82 28.36
CA ARG A 121 4.54 20.07 27.73
C ARG A 121 3.43 21.12 27.66
N GLY A 122 2.19 20.78 27.98
CA GLY A 122 1.01 21.62 27.77
C GLY A 122 0.75 21.93 26.29
N ASP A 123 1.04 20.98 25.39
CA ASP A 123 0.87 21.14 23.94
C ASP A 123 -0.55 20.72 23.50
N GLU A 124 -1.52 21.61 23.73
CA GLU A 124 -2.94 21.40 23.40
C GLU A 124 -3.18 21.02 21.92
N ARG A 125 -2.34 21.55 21.01
CA ARG A 125 -2.45 21.23 19.58
C ARG A 125 -2.06 19.77 19.32
N ALA A 126 -0.99 19.30 19.94
CA ALA A 126 -0.58 17.91 19.82
C ALA A 126 -1.64 16.96 20.38
N GLU A 127 -2.21 17.28 21.55
CA GLU A 127 -3.30 16.50 22.14
C GLU A 127 -4.51 16.39 21.21
N MET A 128 -4.94 17.51 20.61
CA MET A 128 -6.04 17.53 19.65
C MET A 128 -5.76 16.65 18.41
N ILE A 129 -4.54 16.70 17.85
CA ILE A 129 -4.17 15.88 16.69
C ILE A 129 -4.15 14.40 17.07
N LEU A 130 -3.61 14.06 18.24
CA LEU A 130 -3.53 12.68 18.72
C LEU A 130 -4.92 12.10 18.97
N GLY A 131 -5.85 12.89 19.55
CA GLY A 131 -7.25 12.50 19.66
C GLY A 131 -7.90 12.24 18.29
N ALA A 132 -7.69 13.13 17.31
CA ALA A 132 -8.22 12.93 15.96
C ALA A 132 -7.64 11.69 15.26
N LEU A 133 -6.37 11.36 15.51
CA LEU A 133 -5.74 10.14 15.00
C LEU A 133 -6.34 8.88 15.64
N TYR A 134 -6.66 8.94 16.94
CA TYR A 134 -7.34 7.87 17.66
C TYR A 134 -8.74 7.61 17.07
N ASP A 135 -9.56 8.68 16.95
CA ASP A 135 -10.91 8.60 16.38
C ASP A 135 -10.89 8.04 14.95
N TYR A 136 -9.92 8.49 14.14
CA TYR A 136 -9.77 7.98 12.79
C TYR A 136 -9.40 6.49 12.78
N ALA A 137 -8.45 6.07 13.63
CA ALA A 137 -8.04 4.67 13.75
C ALA A 137 -9.21 3.75 14.16
N GLU A 138 -10.05 4.19 15.10
CA GLU A 138 -11.29 3.47 15.45
C GLU A 138 -12.26 3.39 14.27
N SER A 139 -12.43 4.48 13.51
CA SER A 139 -13.38 4.52 12.39
C SER A 139 -13.04 3.56 11.23
N ILE A 140 -11.75 3.23 11.08
CA ILE A 140 -11.26 2.32 10.04
C ILE A 140 -10.94 0.91 10.57
N ALA A 141 -11.02 0.70 11.88
CA ALA A 141 -10.85 -0.62 12.46
C ALA A 141 -11.95 -1.54 11.88
N PRO A 142 -11.59 -2.71 11.32
CA PRO A 142 -12.59 -3.68 10.88
C PRO A 142 -13.52 -4.00 12.06
N GLY A 143 -14.82 -3.72 11.91
CA GLY A 143 -15.80 -3.95 12.97
C GLY A 143 -16.09 -5.45 13.12
N TRP A 144 -15.28 -6.16 13.91
CA TRP A 144 -15.46 -7.56 14.29
C TRP A 144 -15.32 -7.72 15.81
#